data_AF-A0AAV4VYS1-F1
#
_entry.id   AF-A0AAV4VYS1-F1
#
_cell.length_a   1.000
_cell.length_b   1.000
_cell.length_c   1.000
_cell.angle_alpha   90.00
_cell.angle_beta   90.00
_cell.angle_gamma   90.00
#
_symmetry.space_group_name_H-M   'P 1'
#
loop_
_entity.id
_entity.type
_entity.pdbx_description
1 polymer ?
#
loop_
_entity_poly.entity_id
_entity_poly.type
_entity_poly.pdbx_seq_one_letter_code
_entity_poly.pdbx_strand_id
1 'polypeptide(L)'
;VLVEEKETRAWDLFDESAVEKEHLADERPAFNKTVKLLKLIVYLSTFGIVLLCAIVSKGTLLFMTSVIEKDRKFKPCNISRMDRDETYFVQLSEEERHSWIWCLLFVFFVPEILSAFRGARLCIFKRYETPKCTSFAMVFFMESLHATGLFIIVFIVFPQMDVMVALSLTNAVCLVPSFLNAFCSWNSQNDYRSWLNNILCLSVIVGQLSTFMWLVNYVSLNIPMYSLAVVSVICISCGWWENFVNDNSPRCLKILKEDIGESKNFIYLFISLWKIILIFTLVVIYMFANGDMETFLRHFPTSFDRHNLTATWPYTNERDGIPSTLKPPNRVTMVFERTEPFFPNNSRNSRAGFVPVLFLR
;
A
#
# COMPACT_ATOMS: atom_id res chain seq x y z
N VAL A 1 -9.42 2.89 47.76
CA VAL A 1 -8.69 2.12 46.73
C VAL A 1 -8.20 0.87 47.40
N LEU A 2 -8.88 -0.25 47.15
CA LEU A 2 -8.47 -1.56 47.68
C LEU A 2 -7.23 -1.98 46.89
N VAL A 3 -6.11 -2.06 47.60
CA VAL A 3 -4.89 -2.69 47.08
C VAL A 3 -5.18 -4.19 47.10
N GLU A 4 -5.35 -4.81 45.93
CA GLU A 4 -5.34 -6.26 45.81
C GLU A 4 -3.98 -6.76 46.30
N GLU A 5 -3.99 -7.40 47.46
CA GLU A 5 -2.87 -8.11 48.02
C GLU A 5 -2.62 -9.35 47.15
N LYS A 6 -1.65 -9.25 46.23
CA LYS A 6 -1.19 -10.41 45.44
C LYS A 6 -0.58 -11.41 46.41
N GLU A 7 -1.20 -12.58 46.57
CA GLU A 7 -0.59 -13.74 47.24
C GLU A 7 0.80 -14.00 46.63
N THR A 8 1.84 -13.68 47.39
CA THR A 8 3.23 -13.96 47.03
C THR A 8 3.41 -15.47 47.06
N ARG A 9 3.65 -16.07 45.89
CA ARG A 9 3.92 -17.50 45.79
C ARG A 9 5.28 -17.75 46.45
N ALA A 10 5.42 -18.83 47.22
CA ALA A 10 6.62 -19.13 48.01
C ALA A 10 7.95 -19.25 47.21
N TRP A 11 7.90 -19.30 45.88
CA TRP A 11 9.07 -19.29 45.00
C TRP A 11 9.48 -17.89 44.52
N ASP A 12 8.62 -16.88 44.77
CA ASP A 12 8.81 -15.47 44.43
C ASP A 12 9.26 -14.70 45.68
N LEU A 13 10.37 -15.17 46.27
CA LEU A 13 11.02 -14.59 47.45
C LEU A 13 11.91 -13.39 47.11
N PHE A 14 12.18 -13.17 45.83
CA PHE A 14 13.03 -12.08 45.37
C PHE A 14 12.17 -10.84 45.19
N ASP A 15 12.19 -10.00 46.22
CA ASP A 15 11.60 -8.67 46.14
C ASP A 15 12.46 -7.81 45.20
N GLU A 16 12.07 -7.72 43.93
CA GLU A 16 12.71 -6.83 42.94
C GLU A 16 12.69 -5.36 43.39
N SER A 17 11.81 -4.99 44.34
CA SER A 17 11.76 -3.63 44.90
C SER A 17 12.85 -3.35 45.93
N ALA A 18 13.48 -4.40 46.49
CA ALA A 18 14.58 -4.30 47.46
C ALA A 18 15.96 -4.17 46.79
N VAL A 19 16.05 -4.35 45.48
CA VAL A 19 17.26 -3.99 44.72
C VAL A 19 17.28 -2.46 44.65
N GLU A 20 18.06 -1.83 45.53
CA GLU A 20 18.49 -0.44 45.33
C GLU A 20 19.04 -0.36 43.92
N LYS A 21 18.27 0.28 43.02
CA LYS A 21 18.74 0.57 41.66
C LYS A 21 19.98 1.42 41.84
N GLU A 22 21.16 0.81 41.73
CA GLU A 22 22.43 1.46 41.95
C GLU A 22 22.44 2.84 41.29
N HIS A 23 22.43 3.88 42.11
CA HIS A 23 22.38 5.29 41.72
C HIS A 23 23.58 5.71 40.83
N LEU A 24 24.53 4.80 40.58
CA LEU A 24 25.73 5.00 39.77
C LEU A 24 25.45 5.30 38.29
N ALA A 25 24.31 4.83 37.74
CA ALA A 25 23.93 5.12 36.35
C ALA A 25 23.19 6.47 36.19
N ASP A 26 22.54 6.98 37.24
CA ASP A 26 21.64 8.14 37.14
C ASP A 26 22.32 9.48 37.50
N GLU A 27 23.44 9.46 38.22
CA GLU A 27 24.10 10.70 38.69
C GLU A 27 25.02 11.39 37.67
N ARG A 28 25.42 10.72 36.57
CA ARG A 28 26.32 11.35 35.59
C ARG A 28 25.49 12.12 34.54
N PRO A 29 25.42 13.47 34.58
CA PRO A 29 24.66 14.25 33.60
C PRO A 29 25.15 14.04 32.16
N ALA A 30 26.43 13.65 31.98
CA ALA A 30 26.99 13.27 30.70
C ALA A 30 26.41 11.95 30.16
N PHE A 31 26.19 10.95 31.02
CA PHE A 31 25.60 9.67 30.62
C PHE A 31 24.15 9.84 30.18
N ASN A 32 23.34 10.56 30.96
CA ASN A 32 21.95 10.88 30.62
C ASN A 32 21.83 11.72 29.33
N LYS A 33 22.77 12.65 29.07
CA LYS A 33 22.84 13.37 27.79
C LYS A 33 23.18 12.44 26.61
N THR A 34 24.14 11.53 26.78
CA THR A 34 24.54 10.55 25.75
C THR A 34 23.39 9.59 25.42
N VAL A 35 22.67 9.08 26.42
CA VAL A 35 21.50 8.21 26.21
C VAL A 35 20.39 8.95 25.46
N LYS A 36 20.13 10.23 25.79
CA LYS A 36 19.15 11.06 25.07
C LYS A 36 19.55 11.30 23.61
N LEU A 37 20.83 11.60 23.36
CA LEU A 37 21.37 11.76 22.01
C LEU A 37 21.27 10.46 21.22
N LEU A 38 21.61 9.32 21.83
CA LEU A 38 21.50 8.01 21.18
C LEU A 38 20.05 7.67 20.84
N LYS A 39 19.09 7.92 21.75
CA LYS A 39 17.66 7.77 21.46
C LYS A 39 17.21 8.64 20.30
N LEU A 40 17.65 9.90 20.26
CA LEU A 40 17.35 10.81 19.14
C LEU A 40 17.90 10.28 17.81
N ILE A 41 19.14 9.77 17.79
CA ILE A 41 19.76 9.19 16.59
C ILE A 41 18.99 7.94 16.14
N VAL A 42 18.62 7.04 17.06
CA VAL A 42 17.83 5.84 16.74
C VAL A 42 16.46 6.23 16.18
N TYR A 43 15.78 7.22 16.77
CA TYR A 43 14.51 7.71 16.24
C TYR A 43 14.64 8.37 14.87
N LEU A 44 15.67 9.18 14.64
CA LEU A 44 15.92 9.81 13.34
C LEU A 44 16.28 8.77 12.27
N SER A 45 17.10 7.78 12.62
CA SER A 45 17.51 6.70 11.71
C SER A 45 16.33 5.80 11.35
N THR A 46 15.56 5.34 12.34
CA THR A 46 14.35 4.53 12.09
C THR A 46 13.32 5.31 11.28
N PHE A 47 13.10 6.59 11.57
CA PHE A 47 12.25 7.46 10.76
C PHE A 47 12.74 7.55 9.31
N GLY A 48 14.04 7.78 9.08
CA GLY A 48 14.63 7.84 7.75
C GLY A 48 14.48 6.54 6.95
N ILE A 49 14.72 5.39 7.58
CA ILE A 49 14.56 4.08 6.95
C ILE A 49 13.10 3.83 6.58
N VAL A 50 12.16 4.07 7.50
CA VAL A 50 10.73 3.89 7.24
C VAL A 50 10.24 4.82 6.12
N LEU A 51 10.72 6.07 6.10
CA LEU A 51 10.38 7.03 5.06
C LEU A 51 10.89 6.59 3.68
N LEU A 52 12.14 6.15 3.59
CA LEU A 52 12.72 5.64 2.34
C LEU A 52 11.97 4.40 1.85
N CYS A 53 11.69 3.44 2.73
CA CYS A 53 10.90 2.26 2.39
C CYS A 53 9.50 2.64 1.89
N ALA A 54 8.85 3.62 2.52
CA ALA A 54 7.53 4.09 2.09
C ALA A 54 7.58 4.75 0.70
N ILE A 55 8.58 5.58 0.42
CA ILE A 55 8.77 6.22 -0.89
C ILE A 55 9.03 5.16 -1.97
N VAL A 56 9.95 4.22 -1.71
CA VAL A 56 10.28 3.14 -2.64
C VAL A 56 9.07 2.24 -2.88
N SER A 57 8.35 1.85 -1.82
CA SER A 57 7.14 1.02 -1.94
C SER A 57 6.05 1.71 -2.76
N LYS A 58 5.76 2.99 -2.50
CA LYS A 58 4.78 3.74 -3.30
C LYS A 58 5.22 3.92 -4.74
N GLY A 59 6.49 4.29 -4.97
CA GLY A 59 7.04 4.49 -6.30
C GLY A 59 7.03 3.20 -7.13
N THR A 60 7.41 2.07 -6.54
CA THR A 60 7.37 0.76 -7.20
C THR A 60 5.93 0.32 -7.48
N LEU A 61 4.99 0.50 -6.57
CA LEU A 61 3.58 0.20 -6.81
C LEU A 61 3.02 1.02 -7.98
N LEU A 62 3.27 2.33 -8.00
CA LEU A 62 2.81 3.19 -9.09
C LEU A 62 3.47 2.84 -10.44
N PHE A 63 4.74 2.45 -10.41
CA PHE A 63 5.44 1.94 -11.59
C PHE A 63 4.79 0.65 -12.11
N MET A 64 4.56 -0.33 -11.23
CA MET A 64 3.90 -1.59 -11.59
C MET A 64 2.53 -1.34 -12.21
N THR A 65 1.73 -0.45 -11.62
CA THR A 65 0.38 -0.13 -12.15
C THR A 65 0.43 0.60 -13.49
N SER A 66 1.44 1.43 -13.72
CA SER A 66 1.55 2.21 -14.96
C SER A 66 1.75 1.33 -16.21
N VAL A 67 2.31 0.13 -16.02
CA VAL A 67 2.60 -0.83 -17.09
C VAL A 67 1.38 -1.68 -17.48
N ILE A 68 0.31 -1.67 -16.67
CA ILE A 68 -0.86 -2.54 -16.86
C ILE A 68 -1.85 -1.98 -17.89
N GLU A 69 -1.77 -0.68 -18.17
CA GLU A 69 -2.65 -0.03 -19.15
C GLU A 69 -2.42 -0.60 -20.56
N LYS A 70 -3.51 -1.03 -21.21
CA LYS A 70 -3.47 -1.52 -22.60
C LYS A 70 -2.97 -0.41 -23.53
N ASP A 71 -2.09 -0.78 -24.48
CA ASP A 71 -1.57 0.11 -25.52
C ASP A 71 -0.85 1.38 -25.03
N ARG A 72 -0.33 1.37 -23.80
CA ARG A 72 0.43 2.52 -23.29
C ARG A 72 1.72 2.70 -24.11
N LYS A 73 1.86 3.89 -24.68
CA LYS A 73 2.98 4.27 -25.54
C LYS A 73 4.06 4.94 -24.70
N PHE A 74 5.21 4.28 -24.53
CA PHE A 74 6.36 4.87 -23.86
C PHE A 74 7.25 5.59 -24.87
N LYS A 75 7.74 6.78 -24.50
CA LYS A 75 8.81 7.44 -25.25
C LYS A 75 10.13 6.75 -24.92
N PRO A 76 10.89 6.27 -25.91
CA PRO A 76 12.15 5.60 -25.66
C PRO A 76 13.19 6.59 -25.10
N CYS A 77 13.87 6.18 -24.02
CA CYS A 77 14.97 6.95 -23.45
C CYS A 77 16.25 6.72 -24.25
N ASN A 78 16.69 7.75 -24.99
CA ASN A 78 17.99 7.89 -25.66
C ASN A 78 18.55 6.59 -26.29
N ILE A 79 17.93 6.16 -27.39
CA ILE A 79 18.48 5.06 -28.18
C ILE A 79 19.57 5.66 -29.08
N SER A 80 20.84 5.45 -28.73
CA SER A 80 22.01 5.93 -29.48
C SER A 80 22.15 5.37 -30.92
N ARG A 81 21.15 4.61 -31.39
CA ARG A 81 21.05 4.01 -32.73
C ARG A 81 19.80 4.41 -33.50
N MET A 82 19.02 5.35 -32.98
CA MET A 82 17.81 5.88 -33.63
C MET A 82 18.01 7.37 -33.90
N ASP A 83 17.69 7.80 -35.11
CA ASP A 83 17.81 9.20 -35.49
C ASP A 83 16.96 10.09 -34.58
N ARG A 84 17.54 11.20 -34.14
CA ARG A 84 17.01 12.11 -33.10
C ARG A 84 15.68 12.78 -33.48
N ASP A 85 15.25 12.63 -34.73
CA ASP A 85 14.10 13.35 -35.30
C ASP A 85 12.82 12.50 -35.39
N GLU A 86 12.87 11.20 -35.08
CA GLU A 86 11.70 10.31 -35.15
C GLU A 86 11.15 9.96 -33.76
N THR A 87 9.88 10.31 -33.52
CA THR A 87 9.18 10.01 -32.25
C THR A 87 8.72 8.56 -32.21
N TYR A 88 9.64 7.62 -31.98
CA TYR A 88 9.28 6.22 -31.77
C TYR A 88 8.45 6.05 -30.50
N PHE A 89 7.51 5.11 -30.51
CA PHE A 89 6.80 4.66 -29.32
C PHE A 89 7.06 3.18 -29.10
N VAL A 90 7.37 2.82 -27.85
CA VAL A 90 7.47 1.43 -27.42
C VAL A 90 6.10 1.01 -26.89
N GLN A 91 5.56 -0.06 -27.48
CA GLN A 91 4.36 -0.73 -27.01
C GLN A 91 4.79 -2.06 -26.38
N LEU A 92 4.39 -2.27 -25.13
CA LEU A 92 4.71 -3.50 -24.39
C LEU A 92 3.85 -4.66 -24.89
N SER A 93 4.38 -5.87 -24.77
CA SER A 93 3.67 -7.09 -25.14
C SER A 93 2.57 -7.40 -24.14
N GLU A 94 1.48 -8.02 -24.61
CA GLU A 94 0.38 -8.52 -23.76
C GLU A 94 0.86 -9.52 -22.70
N GLU A 95 1.93 -10.27 -22.99
CA GLU A 95 2.53 -11.24 -22.07
C GLU A 95 3.23 -10.55 -20.89
N GLU A 96 3.90 -9.42 -21.12
CA GLU A 96 4.54 -8.63 -20.06
C GLU A 96 3.48 -8.04 -19.12
N ARG A 97 2.35 -7.59 -19.67
CA ARG A 97 1.20 -7.07 -18.91
C ARG A 97 0.69 -8.10 -17.91
N HIS A 98 0.50 -9.35 -18.34
CA HIS A 98 0.06 -10.43 -17.45
C HIS A 98 1.05 -10.70 -16.32
N SER A 99 2.35 -10.65 -16.60
CA SER A 99 3.41 -10.76 -15.58
C SER A 99 3.32 -9.68 -14.50
N TRP A 100 3.11 -8.42 -14.90
CA TRP A 100 2.98 -7.32 -13.94
C TRP A 100 1.72 -7.44 -13.07
N ILE A 101 0.60 -7.93 -13.63
CA ILE A 101 -0.61 -8.23 -12.87
C ILE A 101 -0.34 -9.32 -11.81
N TRP A 102 0.39 -10.39 -12.17
CA TRP A 102 0.80 -11.43 -11.22
C TRP A 102 1.77 -10.90 -10.15
N CYS A 103 2.72 -10.05 -10.52
CA CYS A 103 3.60 -9.37 -9.57
C CYS A 103 2.80 -8.56 -8.54
N LEU A 104 1.78 -7.80 -8.97
CA LEU A 104 0.91 -7.07 -8.06
C LEU A 104 0.08 -7.99 -7.16
N LEU A 105 -0.42 -9.11 -7.69
CA LEU A 105 -1.09 -10.13 -6.86
C LEU A 105 -0.17 -10.64 -5.76
N PHE A 106 1.10 -10.93 -6.06
CA PHE A 106 2.06 -11.35 -5.04
C PHE A 106 2.36 -10.26 -4.02
N VAL A 107 2.44 -8.99 -4.43
CA VAL A 107 2.59 -7.86 -3.52
C VAL A 107 1.44 -7.80 -2.50
N PHE A 108 0.21 -8.15 -2.91
CA PHE A 108 -0.93 -8.24 -1.98
C PHE A 108 -0.99 -9.54 -1.18
N PHE A 109 -0.62 -10.68 -1.76
CA PHE A 109 -0.73 -11.97 -1.09
C PHE A 109 0.30 -12.15 0.01
N VAL A 110 1.54 -11.69 -0.19
CA VAL A 110 2.62 -11.90 0.78
C VAL A 110 2.27 -11.33 2.16
N PRO A 111 1.79 -10.07 2.30
CA PRO A 111 1.35 -9.53 3.59
C PRO A 111 0.25 -10.33 4.28
N GLU A 112 -0.74 -10.79 3.50
CA GLU A 112 -1.89 -11.54 4.02
C GLU A 112 -1.49 -12.95 4.45
N ILE A 113 -0.61 -13.63 3.69
CA ILE A 113 -0.06 -14.94 4.06
C ILE A 113 0.73 -14.84 5.37
N LEU A 114 1.54 -13.79 5.53
CA LEU A 114 2.31 -13.57 6.77
C LEU A 114 1.40 -13.28 7.96
N SER A 115 0.30 -12.55 7.73
CA SER A 115 -0.73 -12.30 8.73
C SER A 115 -1.45 -13.58 9.14
N ALA A 116 -1.80 -14.43 8.17
CA ALA A 116 -2.37 -15.75 8.41
C ALA A 116 -1.40 -16.63 9.22
N PHE A 117 -0.12 -16.67 8.84
CA PHE A 117 0.89 -17.46 9.53
C PHE A 117 1.11 -16.99 10.98
N ARG A 118 1.15 -15.68 11.21
CA ARG A 118 1.20 -15.09 12.55
C ARG A 118 -0.02 -15.47 13.37
N GLY A 119 -1.22 -15.35 12.79
CA GLY A 119 -2.47 -15.74 13.43
C GLY A 119 -2.49 -17.22 13.80
N ALA A 120 -2.09 -18.09 12.87
CA ALA A 120 -2.04 -19.54 13.05
C ALA A 120 -1.08 -19.92 14.18
N ARG A 121 0.14 -19.37 14.17
CA ARG A 121 1.13 -19.61 15.23
C ARG A 121 0.56 -19.22 16.60
N LEU A 122 -0.05 -18.05 16.71
CA LEU A 122 -0.59 -17.58 17.99
C LEU A 122 -1.78 -18.43 18.47
N CYS A 123 -2.65 -18.90 17.57
CA CYS A 123 -3.78 -19.76 17.93
C CYS A 123 -3.35 -21.16 18.37
N ILE A 124 -2.25 -21.69 17.84
CA ILE A 124 -1.70 -23.00 18.22
C ILE A 124 -1.03 -22.94 19.61
N PHE A 125 -0.26 -21.88 19.89
CA PHE A 125 0.58 -21.79 21.09
C PHE A 125 -0.05 -21.04 22.27
N LYS A 126 -1.09 -20.22 22.03
CA LYS A 126 -1.72 -19.39 23.06
C LYS A 126 -3.22 -19.69 23.12
N ARG A 127 -3.79 -19.66 24.32
CA ARG A 127 -5.24 -19.69 24.51
C ARG A 127 -5.86 -18.52 23.73
N TYR A 128 -6.79 -18.84 22.85
CA TYR A 128 -7.52 -17.87 22.04
C TYR A 128 -8.95 -17.73 22.54
N GLU A 129 -9.52 -16.55 22.32
CA GLU A 129 -10.94 -16.29 22.58
C GLU A 129 -11.69 -16.25 21.26
N THR A 130 -12.87 -16.87 21.25
CA THR A 130 -13.72 -16.92 20.07
C THR A 130 -14.54 -15.64 19.97
N PRO A 131 -14.48 -14.91 18.85
CA PRO A 131 -15.25 -13.67 18.67
C PRO A 131 -16.75 -13.96 18.65
N LYS A 132 -17.55 -12.96 19.00
CA LYS A 132 -18.99 -13.01 18.73
C LYS A 132 -19.24 -12.97 17.22
N CYS A 133 -20.26 -13.68 16.75
CA CYS A 133 -20.62 -13.70 15.32
C CYS A 133 -20.85 -12.30 14.73
N THR A 134 -21.43 -11.39 15.51
CA THR A 134 -21.64 -9.99 15.10
C THR A 134 -20.34 -9.24 14.89
N SER A 135 -19.36 -9.46 15.78
CA SER A 135 -18.04 -8.84 15.69
C SER A 135 -17.29 -9.34 14.47
N PHE A 136 -17.29 -10.66 14.26
CA PHE A 136 -16.68 -11.27 13.08
C PHE A 136 -17.32 -10.76 11.78
N ALA A 137 -18.66 -10.72 11.71
CA ALA A 137 -19.38 -10.24 10.52
C ALA A 137 -19.06 -8.78 10.18
N MET A 138 -18.94 -7.90 11.17
CA MET A 138 -18.58 -6.49 10.96
C MET A 138 -17.14 -6.35 10.43
N VAL A 139 -16.17 -7.04 11.02
CA VAL A 139 -14.78 -7.00 10.53
C VAL A 139 -14.70 -7.60 9.12
N PHE A 140 -15.38 -8.72 8.87
CA PHE A 140 -15.45 -9.34 7.55
C PHE A 140 -15.98 -8.37 6.48
N PHE A 141 -17.07 -7.64 6.78
CA PHE A 141 -17.63 -6.65 5.86
C PHE A 141 -16.67 -5.48 5.61
N MET A 142 -16.09 -4.90 6.67
CA MET A 142 -15.18 -3.75 6.54
C MET A 142 -13.88 -4.11 5.81
N GLU A 143 -13.31 -5.29 6.08
CA GLU A 143 -12.12 -5.78 5.39
C GLU A 143 -12.41 -6.18 3.94
N SER A 144 -13.63 -6.65 3.64
CA SER A 144 -14.07 -6.88 2.26
C SER A 144 -14.19 -5.59 1.47
N LEU A 145 -14.75 -4.53 2.07
CA LEU A 145 -14.77 -3.19 1.46
C LEU A 145 -13.36 -2.67 1.22
N HIS A 146 -12.48 -2.78 2.21
CA HIS A 146 -11.08 -2.36 2.08
C HIS A 146 -10.36 -3.09 0.94
N ALA A 147 -10.45 -4.42 0.89
CA ALA A 147 -9.83 -5.22 -0.17
C ALA A 147 -10.43 -4.93 -1.56
N THR A 148 -11.74 -4.71 -1.65
CA THR A 148 -12.40 -4.31 -2.90
C THR A 148 -11.95 -2.92 -3.36
N GLY A 149 -11.82 -1.97 -2.44
CA GLY A 149 -11.30 -0.63 -2.72
C GLY A 149 -9.85 -0.67 -3.23
N LEU A 150 -8.99 -1.50 -2.61
CA LEU A 150 -7.61 -1.72 -3.07
C LEU A 150 -7.57 -2.31 -4.48
N PHE A 151 -8.44 -3.29 -4.77
CA PHE A 151 -8.53 -3.87 -6.10
C PHE A 151 -8.91 -2.81 -7.15
N ILE A 152 -9.97 -2.04 -6.89
CA ILE A 152 -10.45 -1.00 -7.81
C ILE A 152 -9.36 0.05 -8.05
N ILE A 153 -8.72 0.55 -6.99
CA ILE A 153 -7.75 1.63 -7.13
C ILE A 153 -6.50 1.16 -7.90
N VAL A 154 -6.01 -0.05 -7.64
CA VAL A 154 -4.74 -0.53 -8.19
C VAL A 154 -4.88 -1.12 -9.60
N PHE A 155 -5.95 -1.84 -9.89
CA PHE A 155 -6.10 -2.52 -11.18
C PHE A 155 -6.94 -1.75 -12.21
N ILE A 156 -7.78 -0.80 -11.76
CA ILE A 156 -8.65 -0.04 -12.66
C ILE A 156 -8.23 1.42 -12.72
N VAL A 157 -8.15 2.10 -11.56
CA VAL A 157 -7.93 3.55 -11.51
C VAL A 157 -6.47 3.92 -11.81
N PHE A 158 -5.50 3.35 -11.10
CA PHE A 158 -4.08 3.72 -11.24
C PHE A 158 -3.48 3.49 -12.62
N PRO A 159 -3.78 2.41 -13.37
CA PRO A 159 -3.23 2.22 -14.70
C PRO A 159 -3.57 3.36 -15.66
N GLN A 160 -4.77 3.93 -15.51
CA GLN A 160 -5.31 4.98 -16.39
C GLN A 160 -4.96 6.41 -15.96
N MET A 161 -4.30 6.55 -14.80
CA MET A 161 -3.97 7.86 -14.22
C MET A 161 -2.50 8.18 -14.41
N ASP A 162 -2.20 9.48 -14.53
CA ASP A 162 -0.83 9.95 -14.43
C ASP A 162 -0.26 9.72 -13.03
N VAL A 163 1.05 9.47 -12.96
CA VAL A 163 1.76 9.15 -11.71
C VAL A 163 1.55 10.22 -10.64
N MET A 164 1.49 11.50 -11.03
CA MET A 164 1.31 12.61 -10.08
C MET A 164 -0.09 12.65 -9.46
N VAL A 165 -1.11 12.31 -10.26
CA VAL A 165 -2.51 12.25 -9.81
C VAL A 165 -2.75 11.00 -8.98
N ALA A 166 -2.19 9.87 -9.40
CA ALA A 166 -2.22 8.64 -8.60
C ALA A 166 -1.51 8.83 -7.25
N LEU A 167 -0.36 9.51 -7.22
CA LEU A 167 0.38 9.79 -5.99
C LEU A 167 -0.44 10.65 -5.02
N SER A 168 -1.14 11.67 -5.51
CA SER A 168 -1.99 12.51 -4.66
C SER A 168 -3.20 11.75 -4.12
N LEU A 169 -3.77 10.83 -4.90
CA LEU A 169 -4.86 9.95 -4.47
C LEU A 169 -4.42 9.00 -3.34
N THR A 170 -3.17 8.54 -3.31
CA THR A 170 -2.67 7.72 -2.20
C THR A 170 -2.63 8.46 -0.85
N ASN A 171 -2.68 9.79 -0.86
CA ASN A 171 -2.75 10.59 0.36
C ASN A 171 -4.21 10.88 0.78
N ALA A 172 -5.18 10.61 -0.10
CA ALA A 172 -6.60 10.91 0.09
C ALA A 172 -7.37 9.92 1.00
N VAL A 173 -6.68 8.90 1.54
CA VAL A 173 -7.27 7.73 2.25
C VAL A 173 -7.74 8.06 3.69
N CYS A 174 -7.44 9.24 4.22
CA CYS A 174 -7.78 9.58 5.61
C CYS A 174 -9.17 10.24 5.80
N LEU A 175 -10.10 10.10 4.84
CA LEU A 175 -11.42 10.75 4.94
C LEU A 175 -12.27 10.16 6.08
N VAL A 176 -12.61 8.87 6.01
CA VAL A 176 -13.45 8.18 7.01
C VAL A 176 -12.84 8.27 8.42
N PRO A 177 -11.54 8.01 8.61
CA PRO A 177 -10.79 8.36 9.82
C PRO A 177 -11.09 9.74 10.42
N SER A 178 -11.02 10.78 9.60
CA SER A 178 -11.15 12.17 10.04
C SER A 178 -12.58 12.49 10.45
N PHE A 179 -13.57 11.96 9.71
CA PHE A 179 -14.98 12.10 10.07
C PHE A 179 -15.32 11.38 11.37
N LEU A 180 -14.85 10.14 11.55
CA LEU A 180 -15.10 9.38 12.78
C LEU A 180 -14.43 10.02 14.00
N ASN A 181 -13.19 10.48 13.86
CA ASN A 181 -12.49 11.18 14.94
C ASN A 181 -13.20 12.49 15.32
N ALA A 182 -13.58 13.31 14.33
CA ALA A 182 -14.33 14.54 14.55
C ALA A 182 -15.69 14.30 15.22
N PHE A 183 -16.40 13.25 14.82
CA PHE A 183 -17.68 12.89 15.42
C PHE A 183 -17.54 12.40 16.87
N CYS A 184 -16.52 11.58 17.15
CA CYS A 184 -16.26 11.08 18.50
C CYS A 184 -15.71 12.16 19.45
N SER A 185 -14.95 13.14 18.93
CA SER A 185 -14.41 14.24 19.73
C SER A 185 -15.41 15.37 19.98
N TRP A 186 -16.45 15.49 19.15
CA TRP A 186 -17.47 16.54 19.26
C TRP A 186 -18.16 16.55 20.64
N ASN A 187 -18.34 15.37 21.24
CA ASN A 187 -19.03 15.22 22.53
C ASN A 187 -18.07 15.20 23.73
N SER A 188 -16.76 15.34 23.49
CA SER A 188 -15.75 15.35 24.54
C SER A 188 -15.77 16.67 25.31
N GLN A 189 -15.56 16.62 26.62
CA GLN A 189 -15.36 17.80 27.45
C GLN A 189 -14.30 18.75 26.87
N ASN A 190 -14.49 20.04 27.14
CA ASN A 190 -13.86 21.18 26.49
C ASN A 190 -12.38 21.35 26.88
N ASP A 191 -11.57 20.33 26.60
CA ASP A 191 -10.13 20.33 26.84
C ASP A 191 -9.37 20.96 25.68
N TYR A 192 -8.27 21.66 25.97
CA TYR A 192 -7.38 22.25 24.95
C TYR A 192 -6.89 21.20 23.93
N ARG A 193 -6.72 19.94 24.35
CA ARG A 193 -6.34 18.81 23.50
C ARG A 193 -7.44 18.43 22.51
N SER A 194 -8.71 18.47 22.94
CA SER A 194 -9.86 18.18 22.09
C SER A 194 -10.00 19.24 20.99
N TRP A 195 -9.81 20.52 21.35
CA TRP A 195 -9.83 21.61 20.39
C TRP A 195 -8.70 21.50 19.34
N LEU A 196 -7.47 21.19 19.76
CA LEU A 196 -6.35 20.94 18.83
C LEU A 196 -6.64 19.75 17.90
N ASN A 197 -7.20 18.66 18.42
CA ASN A 197 -7.61 17.50 17.62
C ASN A 197 -8.68 17.87 16.58
N ASN A 198 -9.65 18.71 16.95
CA ASN A 198 -10.70 19.19 16.04
C ASN A 198 -10.14 20.05 14.90
N ILE A 199 -9.18 20.95 15.20
CA ILE A 199 -8.49 21.74 14.16
C ILE A 199 -7.70 20.85 13.22
N LEU A 200 -6.96 19.88 13.76
CA LEU A 200 -6.22 18.92 12.95
C LEU A 200 -7.16 18.13 12.05
N CYS A 201 -8.28 17.62 12.56
CA CYS A 201 -9.30 16.95 11.75
C CYS A 201 -9.84 17.85 10.64
N LEU A 202 -10.15 19.12 10.92
CA LEU A 202 -10.63 20.07 9.92
C LEU A 202 -9.58 20.33 8.84
N SER A 203 -8.30 20.46 9.22
CA SER A 203 -7.20 20.62 8.27
C SER A 203 -7.04 19.41 7.35
N VAL A 204 -7.23 18.19 7.88
CA VAL A 204 -7.19 16.97 7.08
C VAL A 204 -8.37 16.93 6.12
N ILE A 205 -9.59 17.25 6.56
CA ILE A 205 -10.78 17.27 5.70
C ILE A 205 -10.58 18.27 4.54
N VAL A 206 -10.10 19.48 4.82
CA VAL A 206 -9.81 20.48 3.78
C VAL A 206 -8.73 19.99 2.82
N GLY A 207 -7.65 19.39 3.35
CA GLY A 207 -6.60 18.75 2.57
C GLY A 207 -7.16 17.69 1.63
N GLN A 208 -8.01 16.78 2.12
CA GLN A 208 -8.60 15.74 1.28
C GLN A 208 -9.54 16.31 0.22
N LEU A 209 -10.41 17.26 0.57
CA LEU A 209 -11.29 17.90 -0.41
C LEU A 209 -10.49 18.59 -1.53
N SER A 210 -9.35 19.19 -1.20
CA SER A 210 -8.47 19.78 -2.22
C SER A 210 -7.93 18.75 -3.22
N THR A 211 -7.58 17.53 -2.76
CA THR A 211 -7.12 16.45 -3.65
C THR A 211 -8.22 15.97 -4.59
N PHE A 212 -9.47 15.86 -4.12
CA PHE A 212 -10.60 15.51 -4.97
C PHE A 212 -10.92 16.60 -6.00
N MET A 213 -10.84 17.88 -5.60
CA MET A 213 -11.02 19.00 -6.53
C MET A 213 -9.94 19.02 -7.63
N TRP A 214 -8.70 18.65 -7.29
CA TRP A 214 -7.65 18.51 -8.29
C TRP A 214 -7.92 17.34 -9.24
N LEU A 215 -8.39 16.20 -8.70
CA LEU A 215 -8.78 15.04 -9.50
C LEU A 215 -9.92 15.37 -10.49
N VAL A 216 -10.93 16.15 -10.07
CA VAL A 216 -12.04 16.58 -10.95
C VAL A 216 -11.54 17.39 -12.15
N ASN A 217 -10.63 18.35 -11.92
CA ASN A 217 -10.07 19.16 -13.00
C ASN A 217 -9.24 18.34 -13.98
N TYR A 218 -8.52 17.33 -13.48
CA TYR A 218 -7.64 16.51 -14.31
C TYR A 218 -8.43 15.47 -15.14
N VAL A 219 -9.43 14.82 -14.55
CA VAL A 219 -10.23 13.76 -15.19
C VAL A 219 -11.30 14.35 -16.14
N SER A 220 -11.21 15.65 -16.46
CA SER A 220 -12.18 16.40 -17.26
C SER A 220 -12.77 15.54 -18.39
N LEU A 221 -14.04 15.12 -18.22
CA LEU A 221 -14.91 14.34 -19.12
C LEU A 221 -15.18 12.85 -18.79
N ASN A 222 -14.46 12.18 -17.88
CA ASN A 222 -14.76 10.77 -17.49
C ASN A 222 -15.40 10.64 -16.09
N ILE A 223 -16.68 11.05 -15.99
CA ILE A 223 -17.51 10.93 -14.77
C ILE A 223 -17.46 9.53 -14.10
N PRO A 224 -17.57 8.40 -14.83
CA PRO A 224 -17.57 7.08 -14.17
C PRO A 224 -16.21 6.73 -13.55
N MET A 225 -15.10 7.23 -14.12
CA MET A 225 -13.77 6.97 -13.57
C MET A 225 -13.53 7.74 -12.27
N TYR A 226 -13.95 9.00 -12.26
CA TYR A 226 -13.88 9.86 -11.09
C TYR A 226 -14.68 9.28 -9.92
N SER A 227 -15.94 8.89 -10.15
CA SER A 227 -16.77 8.31 -9.10
C SER A 227 -16.18 7.02 -8.55
N LEU A 228 -15.64 6.17 -9.44
CA LEU A 228 -14.98 4.93 -9.06
C LEU A 228 -13.73 5.19 -8.19
N ALA A 229 -12.91 6.18 -8.55
CA ALA A 229 -11.76 6.59 -7.75
C ALA A 229 -12.18 7.07 -6.35
N VAL A 230 -13.19 7.94 -6.24
CA VAL A 230 -13.70 8.42 -4.95
C VAL A 230 -14.24 7.27 -4.10
N VAL A 231 -15.07 6.40 -4.68
CA VAL A 231 -15.63 5.23 -4.00
C VAL A 231 -14.51 4.31 -3.51
N SER A 232 -13.49 4.05 -4.33
CA SER A 232 -12.37 3.19 -3.95
C SER A 232 -11.61 3.73 -2.73
N VAL A 233 -11.34 5.05 -2.68
CA VAL A 233 -10.64 5.68 -1.56
C VAL A 233 -11.48 5.62 -0.28
N ILE A 234 -12.80 5.82 -0.37
CA ILE A 234 -13.72 5.68 0.76
C ILE A 234 -13.73 4.23 1.27
N CYS A 235 -13.84 3.26 0.37
CA CYS A 235 -13.78 1.83 0.71
C CYS A 235 -12.46 1.45 1.40
N ILE A 236 -11.32 1.97 0.94
CA ILE A 236 -10.02 1.74 1.59
C ILE A 236 -10.01 2.37 2.99
N SER A 237 -10.59 3.56 3.13
CA SER A 237 -10.66 4.26 4.43
C SER A 237 -11.44 3.46 5.49
N CYS A 238 -12.39 2.61 5.07
CA CYS A 238 -13.15 1.75 5.98
C CYS A 238 -12.27 0.76 6.75
N GLY A 239 -11.12 0.32 6.22
CA GLY A 239 -10.23 -0.62 6.92
C GLY A 239 -9.62 -0.08 8.22
N TRP A 240 -9.59 1.26 8.38
CA TRP A 240 -8.91 1.90 9.52
C TRP A 240 -9.86 2.25 10.68
N TRP A 241 -11.14 1.88 10.58
CA TRP A 241 -12.19 2.34 11.49
C TRP A 241 -11.91 2.04 12.98
N GLU A 242 -11.30 0.89 13.31
CA GLU A 242 -10.98 0.48 14.68
C GLU A 242 -10.09 1.49 15.43
N ASN A 243 -9.21 2.18 14.69
CA ASN A 243 -8.24 3.12 15.27
C ASN A 243 -8.88 4.42 15.76
N PHE A 244 -10.10 4.73 15.33
CA PHE A 244 -10.77 6.00 15.63
C PHE A 244 -11.87 5.86 16.69
N VAL A 245 -12.13 4.64 17.15
CA VAL A 245 -13.05 4.36 18.25
C VAL A 245 -12.35 4.64 19.58
N ASN A 246 -12.66 5.78 20.20
CA ASN A 246 -12.07 6.24 21.47
C ASN A 246 -13.01 6.03 22.68
N ASP A 247 -12.54 6.38 23.88
CA ASP A 247 -13.32 6.34 25.12
C ASP A 247 -14.55 7.26 25.13
N ASN A 248 -14.72 8.12 24.13
CA ASN A 248 -15.91 8.97 23.97
C ASN A 248 -16.89 8.46 22.91
N SER A 249 -16.58 7.32 22.27
CA SER A 249 -17.42 6.72 21.23
C SER A 249 -18.68 6.03 21.80
N PRO A 250 -19.69 5.73 20.96
CA PRO A 250 -20.88 5.01 21.39
C PRO A 250 -20.55 3.68 22.05
N ARG A 251 -21.30 3.32 23.09
CA ARG A 251 -21.05 2.09 23.88
C ARG A 251 -21.00 0.82 23.02
N CYS A 252 -21.79 0.74 21.95
CA CYS A 252 -21.79 -0.40 21.04
C CYS A 252 -20.45 -0.58 20.31
N LEU A 253 -19.84 0.52 19.83
CA LEU A 253 -18.55 0.50 19.12
C LEU A 253 -17.39 0.14 20.05
N LYS A 254 -17.47 0.55 21.32
CA LYS A 254 -16.47 0.17 22.33
C LYS A 254 -16.49 -1.32 22.64
N ILE A 255 -17.66 -1.87 22.95
CA ILE A 255 -17.82 -3.30 23.23
C ILE A 255 -17.35 -4.12 22.02
N LEU A 256 -17.68 -3.66 20.82
CA LEU A 256 -17.22 -4.27 19.58
C LEU A 256 -15.70 -4.23 19.43
N LYS A 257 -15.07 -3.08 19.69
CA LYS A 257 -13.61 -2.90 19.63
C LYS A 257 -12.88 -3.79 20.64
N GLU A 258 -13.38 -3.87 21.87
CA GLU A 258 -12.82 -4.71 22.94
C GLU A 258 -12.88 -6.19 22.54
N ASP A 259 -14.05 -6.67 22.09
CA ASP A 259 -14.26 -8.04 21.62
C ASP A 259 -13.33 -8.41 20.45
N ILE A 260 -13.15 -7.48 19.50
CA ILE A 260 -12.20 -7.65 18.38
C ILE A 260 -10.76 -7.66 18.88
N GLY A 261 -10.42 -6.81 19.85
CA GLY A 261 -9.07 -6.71 20.41
C GLY A 261 -8.59 -8.02 21.03
N GLU A 262 -9.47 -8.68 21.80
CA GLU A 262 -9.18 -9.96 22.47
C GLU A 262 -9.08 -11.12 21.48
N SER A 263 -9.96 -11.13 20.47
CA SER A 263 -10.06 -12.21 19.47
C SER A 263 -9.29 -11.94 18.16
N LYS A 264 -8.51 -10.86 18.09
CA LYS A 264 -7.86 -10.36 16.85
C LYS A 264 -7.11 -11.42 16.08
N ASN A 265 -6.26 -12.19 16.75
CA ASN A 265 -5.42 -13.20 16.09
C ASN A 265 -6.26 -14.30 15.43
N PHE A 266 -7.40 -14.65 16.04
CA PHE A 266 -8.32 -15.64 15.51
C PHE A 266 -9.10 -15.08 14.32
N ILE A 267 -9.63 -13.86 14.43
CA ILE A 267 -10.34 -13.19 13.34
C ILE A 267 -9.44 -13.05 12.10
N TYR A 268 -8.23 -12.50 12.27
CA TYR A 268 -7.33 -12.22 11.16
C TYR A 268 -6.71 -13.48 10.52
N LEU A 269 -6.77 -14.64 11.18
CA LEU A 269 -6.43 -15.92 10.54
C LEU A 269 -7.39 -16.23 9.37
N PHE A 270 -8.69 -16.02 9.57
CA PHE A 270 -9.69 -16.28 8.53
C PHE A 270 -9.81 -15.12 7.55
N ILE A 271 -9.76 -13.88 8.05
CA ILE A 271 -9.94 -12.70 7.21
C ILE A 271 -8.79 -12.52 6.22
N SER A 272 -7.54 -12.80 6.61
CA SER A 272 -6.40 -12.70 5.68
C SER A 272 -6.54 -13.68 4.51
N LEU A 273 -6.95 -14.94 4.78
CA LEU A 273 -7.25 -15.92 3.75
C LEU A 273 -8.40 -15.48 2.86
N TRP A 274 -9.46 -14.92 3.46
CA TRP A 274 -10.59 -14.37 2.71
C TRP A 274 -10.16 -13.24 1.77
N LYS A 275 -9.31 -12.32 2.21
CA LYS A 275 -8.82 -11.21 1.37
C LYS A 275 -8.03 -11.71 0.16
N ILE A 276 -7.20 -12.74 0.34
CA ILE A 276 -6.49 -13.40 -0.77
C ILE A 276 -7.50 -13.92 -1.80
N ILE A 277 -8.51 -14.68 -1.34
CA ILE A 277 -9.56 -15.23 -2.21
C ILE A 277 -10.32 -14.11 -2.91
N LEU A 278 -10.73 -13.08 -2.17
CA LEU A 278 -11.49 -11.95 -2.70
C LEU A 278 -10.71 -11.21 -3.78
N ILE A 279 -9.46 -10.79 -3.52
CA ILE A 279 -8.64 -10.07 -4.51
C ILE A 279 -8.40 -10.96 -5.74
N PHE A 280 -8.09 -12.23 -5.56
CA PHE A 280 -7.90 -13.17 -6.67
C PHE A 280 -9.16 -13.28 -7.54
N THR A 281 -10.32 -13.48 -6.92
CA THR A 281 -11.60 -13.59 -7.65
C THR A 281 -11.95 -12.30 -8.39
N LEU A 282 -11.74 -11.13 -7.79
CA LEU A 282 -11.96 -9.84 -8.44
C LEU A 282 -11.05 -9.65 -9.67
N VAL A 283 -9.77 -10.03 -9.57
CA VAL A 283 -8.85 -9.99 -10.73
C VAL A 283 -9.29 -10.95 -11.83
N VAL A 284 -9.69 -12.18 -11.50
CA VAL A 284 -10.18 -13.15 -12.50
C VAL A 284 -11.45 -12.63 -13.19
N ILE A 285 -12.39 -12.04 -12.44
CA ILE A 285 -13.60 -11.42 -13.00
C ILE A 285 -13.24 -10.27 -13.94
N TYR A 286 -12.27 -9.43 -13.57
CA TYR A 286 -11.80 -8.34 -14.42
C TYR A 286 -11.14 -8.84 -15.71
N MET A 287 -10.30 -9.88 -15.62
CA MET A 287 -9.70 -10.50 -16.81
C MET A 287 -10.74 -11.17 -17.69
N PHE A 288 -11.78 -11.76 -17.09
CA PHE A 288 -12.92 -12.32 -17.83
C PHE A 288 -13.70 -11.23 -18.57
N ALA A 289 -13.97 -10.10 -17.94
CA ALA A 289 -14.66 -8.96 -18.57
C ALA A 289 -13.86 -8.39 -19.76
N ASN A 290 -12.53 -8.48 -19.73
CA ASN A 290 -11.65 -8.04 -20.80
C ASN A 290 -11.39 -9.08 -21.91
N GLY A 291 -11.91 -10.31 -21.77
CA GLY A 291 -11.74 -11.39 -22.74
C GLY A 291 -10.43 -12.18 -22.66
N ASP A 292 -9.57 -11.87 -21.68
CA ASP A 292 -8.17 -12.36 -21.61
C ASP A 292 -7.97 -13.46 -20.54
N MET A 293 -9.05 -13.98 -19.92
CA MET A 293 -8.97 -14.86 -18.74
C MET A 293 -8.20 -16.17 -18.99
N GLU A 294 -8.49 -16.86 -20.10
CA GLU A 294 -7.84 -18.12 -20.42
C GLU A 294 -6.34 -17.93 -20.67
N THR A 295 -5.99 -16.87 -21.41
CA THR A 295 -4.61 -16.49 -21.68
C THR A 295 -3.88 -16.17 -20.37
N PHE A 296 -4.49 -15.38 -19.49
CA PHE A 296 -3.92 -14.98 -18.20
C PHE A 296 -3.60 -16.16 -17.26
N LEU A 297 -4.49 -17.16 -17.18
CA LEU A 297 -4.28 -18.32 -16.31
C LEU A 297 -3.32 -19.35 -16.92
N ARG A 298 -3.43 -19.62 -18.23
CA ARG A 298 -2.61 -20.64 -18.91
C ARG A 298 -1.17 -20.19 -19.12
N HIS A 299 -0.96 -18.91 -19.44
CA HIS A 299 0.36 -18.36 -19.75
C HIS A 299 1.08 -17.84 -18.51
N PHE A 300 0.67 -18.21 -17.28
CA PHE A 300 1.38 -17.83 -16.07
C PHE A 300 2.91 -18.11 -16.15
N PRO A 301 3.39 -19.33 -16.45
CA PRO A 301 4.82 -19.60 -16.48
C PRO A 301 5.54 -18.89 -17.63
N THR A 302 4.92 -18.84 -18.81
CA THR A 302 5.50 -18.20 -20.00
C THR A 302 5.51 -16.68 -19.90
N SER A 303 4.63 -16.08 -19.08
CA SER A 303 4.63 -14.64 -18.84
C SER A 303 5.93 -14.19 -18.18
N PHE A 304 6.63 -15.05 -17.42
CA PHE A 304 7.92 -14.72 -16.80
C PHE A 304 9.14 -15.03 -17.68
N ASP A 305 8.92 -15.53 -18.91
CA ASP A 305 9.99 -15.73 -19.88
C ASP A 305 10.41 -14.40 -20.54
N ARG A 306 11.40 -14.47 -21.45
CA ARG A 306 11.92 -13.28 -22.14
C ARG A 306 10.96 -12.82 -23.23
N HIS A 307 10.56 -11.55 -23.17
CA HIS A 307 9.63 -10.94 -24.13
C HIS A 307 10.32 -9.97 -25.07
N ASN A 308 9.80 -9.90 -26.31
CA ASN A 308 10.27 -8.97 -27.32
C ASN A 308 9.49 -7.65 -27.23
N LEU A 309 10.21 -6.53 -27.25
CA LEU A 309 9.61 -5.20 -27.31
C LEU A 309 9.45 -4.76 -28.77
N THR A 310 8.22 -4.37 -29.13
CA THR A 310 7.96 -3.80 -30.46
C THR A 310 8.01 -2.27 -30.41
N ALA A 311 8.94 -1.68 -31.16
CA ALA A 311 8.95 -0.25 -31.40
C ALA A 311 8.14 0.05 -32.68
N THR A 312 7.17 0.95 -32.58
CA THR A 312 6.35 1.38 -33.72
C THR A 312 6.48 2.88 -33.93
N TRP A 313 6.55 3.32 -35.20
CA TRP A 313 6.47 4.73 -35.56
C TRP A 313 5.00 5.20 -35.57
N PRO A 314 4.72 6.46 -35.21
CA PRO A 314 3.37 7.02 -35.33
C PRO A 314 2.98 7.07 -36.80
N TYR A 315 1.83 6.49 -37.14
CA TYR A 315 1.19 6.74 -38.43
C TYR A 315 0.62 8.16 -38.42
N THR A 316 1.29 9.10 -39.08
CA THR A 316 0.76 10.44 -39.33
C THR A 316 -0.27 10.37 -40.46
N ASN A 317 -1.49 10.81 -40.20
CA ASN A 317 -2.49 11.02 -41.26
C ASN A 317 -1.92 12.01 -42.29
N GLU A 318 -2.10 11.72 -43.59
CA GLU A 318 -1.58 12.47 -44.77
C GLU A 318 -1.97 13.95 -44.87
N ARG A 319 -2.57 14.56 -43.84
CA ARG A 319 -2.98 15.98 -43.83
C ARG A 319 -1.90 16.95 -43.34
N ASP A 320 -0.85 16.46 -42.68
CA ASP A 320 0.30 17.28 -42.30
C ASP A 320 1.47 16.97 -43.25
N GLY A 321 1.64 17.83 -44.25
CA GLY A 321 2.55 17.64 -45.38
C GLY A 321 4.03 17.49 -45.00
N ILE A 322 4.51 16.24 -44.97
CA ILE A 322 5.93 15.90 -44.99
C ILE A 322 6.26 15.36 -46.39
N PRO A 323 7.39 15.75 -47.02
CA PRO A 323 7.76 15.32 -48.36
C PRO A 323 7.95 13.80 -48.48
N SER A 324 7.55 13.27 -49.64
CA SER A 324 7.43 11.85 -50.02
C SER A 324 8.73 11.03 -50.11
N THR A 325 9.80 11.47 -49.42
CA THR A 325 11.12 10.82 -49.43
C THR A 325 11.40 9.96 -48.20
N LEU A 326 10.61 10.06 -47.14
CA LEU A 326 10.69 9.19 -45.96
C LEU A 326 9.80 7.96 -46.15
N LYS A 327 10.38 6.87 -46.67
CA LYS A 327 9.75 5.56 -46.56
C LYS A 327 9.77 5.15 -45.08
N PRO A 328 8.67 4.63 -44.51
CA PRO A 328 8.73 4.07 -43.17
C PRO A 328 9.80 2.97 -43.14
N PRO A 329 10.76 2.98 -42.18
CA PRO A 329 11.65 1.83 -42.00
C PRO A 329 10.80 0.59 -41.72
N ASN A 330 11.28 -0.62 -42.02
CA ASN A 330 10.53 -1.84 -41.68
C ASN A 330 10.30 -1.92 -40.17
N ARG A 331 9.17 -2.50 -39.72
CA ARG A 331 8.82 -2.67 -38.30
C ARG A 331 10.01 -3.29 -37.56
N VAL A 332 10.76 -2.48 -36.82
CA VAL A 332 11.98 -2.97 -36.15
C VAL A 332 11.55 -3.67 -34.87
N THR A 333 11.40 -4.99 -34.94
CA THR A 333 11.30 -5.82 -33.75
C THR A 333 12.68 -5.84 -33.11
N MET A 334 12.89 -5.05 -32.06
CA MET A 334 14.16 -5.07 -31.33
C MET A 334 14.08 -6.17 -30.28
N VAL A 335 14.79 -7.26 -30.55
CA VAL A 335 15.09 -8.26 -29.52
C VAL A 335 16.17 -7.63 -28.63
N PHE A 336 15.76 -7.08 -27.48
CA PHE A 336 16.73 -6.72 -26.46
C PHE A 336 17.24 -8.01 -25.83
N GLU A 337 18.48 -8.39 -26.16
CA GLU A 337 19.18 -9.56 -25.59
C GLU A 337 19.38 -9.44 -24.06
N ARG A 338 19.06 -8.27 -23.49
CA ARG A 338 19.20 -7.94 -22.08
C ARG A 338 17.96 -7.16 -21.60
N THR A 339 17.01 -7.84 -20.96
CA THR A 339 15.82 -7.25 -20.29
C THR A 339 16.09 -6.86 -18.84
N GLU A 340 17.36 -6.86 -18.42
CA GLU A 340 17.71 -6.34 -17.10
C GLU A 340 17.57 -4.81 -17.09
N PRO A 341 16.93 -4.21 -16.07
CA PRO A 341 16.98 -2.77 -15.89
C PRO A 341 18.45 -2.36 -15.76
N PHE A 342 18.95 -1.63 -16.77
CA PHE A 342 20.31 -1.11 -16.76
C PHE A 342 20.41 0.00 -15.71
N PHE A 343 20.67 -0.38 -14.47
CA PHE A 343 21.22 0.57 -13.51
C PHE A 343 22.64 0.91 -13.97
N PRO A 344 22.99 2.18 -14.16
CA PRO A 344 24.33 2.56 -14.57
C PRO A 344 25.32 2.05 -13.53
N ASN A 345 26.05 1.01 -13.91
CA ASN A 345 27.01 0.33 -13.07
C ASN A 345 28.25 1.23 -12.97
N ASN A 346 28.21 2.20 -12.06
CA ASN A 346 29.40 2.94 -11.72
C ASN A 346 30.25 2.06 -10.80
N SER A 347 31.30 1.50 -11.40
CA SER A 347 32.26 0.60 -10.80
C SER A 347 32.86 1.15 -9.49
N ARG A 348 32.68 0.43 -8.38
CA ARG A 348 33.77 -0.12 -7.54
C ARG A 348 33.22 -0.78 -6.27
N ASN A 349 33.56 -2.05 -6.11
CA ASN A 349 33.66 -2.81 -4.86
C ASN A 349 32.60 -2.54 -3.78
N SER A 350 31.59 -3.41 -3.72
CA SER A 350 31.32 -4.21 -2.50
C SER A 350 30.37 -5.35 -2.85
N ARG A 351 30.79 -6.58 -2.54
CA ARG A 351 29.92 -7.75 -2.49
C ARG A 351 28.88 -7.48 -1.39
N ALA A 352 27.61 -7.36 -1.77
CA ALA A 352 26.50 -7.51 -0.86
C ALA A 352 25.44 -8.34 -1.58
N GLY A 353 25.19 -9.53 -1.05
CA GLY A 353 24.20 -10.46 -1.56
C GLY A 353 22.80 -9.84 -1.52
N PHE A 354 22.02 -10.18 -2.54
CA PHE A 354 20.60 -9.89 -2.60
C PHE A 354 19.90 -10.64 -1.46
N VAL A 355 19.57 -9.93 -0.39
CA VAL A 355 18.64 -10.41 0.65
C VAL A 355 17.28 -9.83 0.30
N PRO A 356 16.22 -10.64 0.11
CA PRO A 356 14.88 -10.12 -0.08
C PRO A 356 14.44 -9.49 1.25
N VAL A 357 14.52 -8.17 1.33
CA VAL A 357 14.00 -7.39 2.45
C VAL A 357 12.48 -7.35 2.30
N LEU A 358 11.84 -8.43 2.75
CA LEU A 358 10.45 -8.42 3.19
C LEU A 358 10.36 -7.47 4.38
N PHE A 359 9.74 -6.31 4.21
CA PHE A 359 9.16 -5.59 5.34
C PHE A 359 7.77 -5.06 5.00
N LEU A 360 6.82 -5.65 5.71
CA LEU A 360 5.41 -5.33 5.84
C LEU A 360 5.19 -3.88 6.30
N ARG A 361 4.10 -3.28 5.81
CA ARG A 361 3.21 -2.51 6.68
C ARG A 361 1.77 -2.78 6.30
#